data_AF-A0AA36HPZ0-F1
#
_entry.id   AF-A0AA36HPZ0-F1
#
_cell.length_a   1.000
_cell.length_b   1.000
_cell.length_c   1.000
_cell.angle_alpha   90.00
_cell.angle_beta   90.00
_cell.angle_gamma   90.00
#
_symmetry.space_group_name_H-M   'P 1'
#
loop_
_entity.id
_entity.type
_entity.pdbx_description
1 polymer ?
#
loop_
_entity_poly.entity_id
_entity_poly.type
_entity_poly.pdbx_seq_one_letter_code
_entity_poly.pdbx_strand_id
1 'polypeptide(L)'
;DKIFETPTIMLSGLVSGEEEVPVGVQAVLVRDAKSAPDILSHCAVRARNSGVLLASCYDSTLTEKIEAELLGQWVQVVCSADGSVEIKAAERPMADPKRMRMMARSASRDLTQELMSKETDSTKLVNMNLKEDFGCKWVVTPEKMDKSKVGSKSLNLALLKPQLPKDILTPQAVAMPYGSMQKALTSRENAKEWLSKLEACLAQLQPTSSNEDAKTIFQEAQVYVNALQMPSELDQALRSAMEEVGSKEGEKRLLNLYHRGDAWDATKQVWASLFGLRPWVSLAKAMVNSGLWDELSTGIGEL
;
A
#
# COMPACT_ATOMS: atom_id res chain seq x y z
N ASP A 1 -6.10 8.52 14.77
CA ASP A 1 -6.06 9.39 13.57
C ASP A 1 -7.38 10.08 13.37
N LYS A 2 -7.34 11.36 12.99
CA LYS A 2 -8.52 12.18 12.72
C LYS A 2 -9.06 11.84 11.34
N ILE A 3 -10.36 11.56 11.23
CA ILE A 3 -11.04 11.39 9.94
C ILE A 3 -11.80 12.69 9.66
N PHE A 4 -11.65 13.21 8.44
CA PHE A 4 -12.36 14.40 8.00
C PHE A 4 -13.52 13.96 7.10
N GLU A 5 -14.75 14.15 7.56
CA GLU A 5 -15.97 13.78 6.81
C GLU A 5 -16.21 14.68 5.58
N THR A 6 -15.58 15.84 5.56
CA THR A 6 -15.63 16.77 4.42
C THR A 6 -14.25 16.92 3.79
N PRO A 7 -14.16 17.12 2.45
CA PRO A 7 -12.90 17.37 1.77
C PRO A 7 -12.15 18.53 2.42
N THR A 8 -11.02 18.21 3.07
CA THR A 8 -10.30 19.14 3.93
C THR A 8 -8.94 19.47 3.33
N ILE A 9 -8.53 20.74 3.43
CA ILE A 9 -7.17 21.18 3.13
C ILE A 9 -6.49 21.44 4.46
N MET A 10 -5.38 20.76 4.70
CA MET A 10 -4.66 20.82 5.97
C MET A 10 -3.48 21.77 5.86
N LEU A 11 -3.45 22.77 6.74
CA LEU A 11 -2.27 23.62 6.94
C LEU A 11 -1.43 23.03 8.08
N SER A 12 -0.24 22.50 7.76
CA SER A 12 0.66 21.88 8.73
C SER A 12 1.88 22.76 9.02
N GLY A 13 2.27 22.84 10.29
CA GLY A 13 3.49 23.53 10.70
C GLY A 13 4.77 22.73 10.42
N LEU A 14 4.70 21.41 10.57
CA LEU A 14 5.85 20.50 10.40
C LEU A 14 5.38 19.19 9.77
N VAL A 15 6.17 18.68 8.83
CA VAL A 15 5.99 17.33 8.30
C VAL A 15 7.37 16.67 8.26
N SER A 16 7.61 15.71 9.15
CA SER A 16 8.90 15.03 9.28
C SER A 16 9.19 14.06 8.14
N GLY A 17 8.16 13.65 7.40
CA GLY A 17 8.26 12.75 6.24
C GLY A 17 7.86 11.31 6.54
N GLU A 18 7.68 10.93 7.81
CA GLU A 18 7.22 9.59 8.23
C GLU A 18 5.70 9.50 8.44
N GLU A 19 5.01 10.63 8.42
CA GLU A 19 3.58 10.72 8.70
C GLU A 19 2.70 10.10 7.60
N GLU A 20 1.47 9.74 7.99
CA GLU A 20 0.40 9.36 7.07
C GLU A 20 -0.56 10.52 6.86
N VAL A 21 -1.06 10.66 5.63
CA VAL A 21 -2.08 11.66 5.32
C VAL A 21 -3.42 11.20 5.92
N PRO A 22 -4.11 12.03 6.72
CA PRO A 22 -5.43 11.70 7.28
C PRO A 22 -6.50 11.51 6.20
N VAL A 23 -7.51 10.69 6.49
CA VAL A 23 -8.61 10.47 5.52
C VAL A 23 -9.47 11.72 5.40
N GLY A 24 -9.87 12.02 4.17
CA GLY A 24 -10.64 13.21 3.82
C GLY A 24 -9.78 14.43 3.51
N VAL A 25 -8.46 14.35 3.69
CA VAL A 25 -7.54 15.43 3.32
C VAL A 25 -7.21 15.35 1.83
N GLN A 26 -7.49 16.45 1.11
CA GLN A 26 -7.25 16.57 -0.34
C GLN A 26 -5.94 17.29 -0.66
N ALA A 27 -5.46 18.12 0.27
CA ALA A 27 -4.21 18.84 0.14
C ALA A 27 -3.57 19.08 1.52
N VAL A 28 -2.24 19.00 1.58
CA VAL A 28 -1.41 19.34 2.73
C VAL A 28 -0.51 20.50 2.32
N LEU A 29 -0.68 21.64 3.01
CA LEU A 29 0.11 22.85 2.83
C LEU A 29 1.07 22.97 4.01
N VAL A 30 2.37 22.94 3.75
CA VAL A 30 3.40 23.06 4.80
C VAL A 30 3.83 24.51 4.93
N ARG A 31 3.77 25.04 6.16
CA ARG A 31 3.97 26.48 6.45
C ARG A 31 5.41 26.96 6.33
N ASP A 32 6.37 26.07 6.55
CA ASP A 32 7.79 26.43 6.61
C ASP A 32 8.61 25.50 5.72
N ALA A 33 9.42 26.09 4.86
CA ALA A 33 10.34 25.41 3.97
C ALA A 33 11.41 24.59 4.71
N LYS A 34 11.85 25.02 5.90
CA LYS A 34 12.80 24.24 6.72
C LYS A 34 12.16 23.00 7.34
N SER A 35 10.84 23.03 7.46
CA SER A 35 10.00 22.00 8.03
C SER A 35 9.24 21.22 6.95
N ALA A 36 9.58 21.47 5.68
CA ALA A 36 9.04 20.79 4.53
C ALA A 36 9.72 19.43 4.36
N PRO A 37 8.96 18.38 4.04
CA PRO A 37 9.51 17.07 3.85
C PRO A 37 10.26 17.01 2.51
N ASP A 38 11.31 16.21 2.43
CA ASP A 38 12.02 15.95 1.17
C ASP A 38 11.03 15.44 0.10
N ILE A 39 11.24 15.78 -1.18
CA ILE A 39 10.43 15.29 -2.30
C ILE A 39 10.45 13.75 -2.42
N LEU A 40 11.51 13.11 -1.92
CA LEU A 40 11.66 11.65 -1.83
C LEU A 40 11.24 11.09 -0.47
N SER A 41 10.77 11.93 0.45
CA SER A 41 10.24 11.46 1.74
C SER A 41 9.07 10.52 1.52
N HIS A 42 8.88 9.62 2.49
CA HIS A 42 7.77 8.67 2.46
C HIS A 42 6.42 9.40 2.39
N CYS A 43 6.26 10.52 3.10
CA CYS A 43 5.07 11.36 3.06
C CYS A 43 4.79 11.91 1.65
N ALA A 44 5.80 12.45 0.95
CA ALA A 44 5.63 12.98 -0.40
C ALA A 44 5.24 11.90 -1.43
N VAL A 45 5.88 10.73 -1.35
CA VAL A 45 5.55 9.59 -2.20
C VAL A 45 4.13 9.08 -1.93
N ARG A 46 3.71 9.03 -0.65
CA ARG A 46 2.36 8.61 -0.26
C ARG A 46 1.30 9.60 -0.69
N ALA A 47 1.50 10.90 -0.44
CA ALA A 47 0.60 11.95 -0.90
C ALA A 47 0.40 11.87 -2.42
N ARG A 48 1.49 11.71 -3.18
CA ARG A 48 1.44 11.48 -4.63
C ARG A 48 0.63 10.24 -5.01
N ASN A 49 0.91 9.09 -4.39
CA ASN A 49 0.23 7.83 -4.70
C ASN A 49 -1.27 7.89 -4.36
N SER A 50 -1.65 8.64 -3.33
CA SER A 50 -3.03 8.87 -2.90
C SER A 50 -3.74 10.01 -3.64
N GLY A 51 -3.06 10.70 -4.56
CA GLY A 51 -3.62 11.85 -5.29
C GLY A 51 -3.87 13.08 -4.41
N VAL A 52 -3.19 13.17 -3.26
CA VAL A 52 -3.24 14.32 -2.35
C VAL A 52 -2.16 15.31 -2.74
N LEU A 53 -2.53 16.58 -2.90
CA LEU A 53 -1.56 17.65 -3.15
C LEU A 53 -0.70 17.86 -1.91
N LEU A 54 0.63 17.75 -2.04
CA LEU A 54 1.56 18.20 -1.01
C LEU A 54 2.32 19.41 -1.55
N ALA A 55 2.14 20.56 -0.92
CA ALA A 55 2.82 21.80 -1.30
C ALA A 55 3.50 22.44 -0.09
N SER A 56 4.70 22.99 -0.30
CA SER A 56 5.40 23.80 0.69
C SER A 56 5.27 25.27 0.33
N CYS A 57 4.83 26.08 1.28
CA CYS A 57 4.79 27.53 1.15
C CYS A 57 6.06 28.12 1.75
N TYR A 58 6.77 28.92 0.97
CA TYR A 58 7.99 29.62 1.40
C TYR A 58 7.70 31.02 1.97
N ASP A 59 6.50 31.55 1.72
CA ASP A 59 6.07 32.87 2.19
C ASP A 59 5.26 32.74 3.48
N SER A 60 5.84 33.18 4.59
CA SER A 60 5.18 33.15 5.90
C SER A 60 3.95 34.07 5.92
N THR A 61 3.98 35.20 5.20
CA THR A 61 2.86 36.16 5.17
C THR A 61 1.63 35.57 4.48
N LEU A 62 1.85 34.73 3.46
CA LEU A 62 0.77 33.99 2.80
C LEU A 62 0.17 32.94 3.74
N THR A 63 1.01 32.21 4.49
CA THR A 63 0.51 31.20 5.45
C THR A 63 -0.29 31.81 6.60
N GLU A 64 0.13 32.98 7.09
CA GLU A 64 -0.60 33.72 8.13
C GLU A 64 -1.93 34.25 7.62
N LYS A 65 -1.99 34.73 6.37
CA LYS A 65 -3.26 35.12 5.72
C LYS A 65 -4.21 33.94 5.56
N ILE A 66 -3.70 32.78 5.13
CA ILE A 66 -4.52 31.56 5.01
C ILE A 66 -5.09 31.16 6.37
N GLU A 67 -4.27 31.19 7.42
CA GLU A 67 -4.69 30.88 8.79
C GLU A 67 -5.71 31.89 9.33
N ALA A 68 -5.53 33.18 9.06
CA ALA A 68 -6.41 34.23 9.56
C ALA A 68 -7.75 34.34 8.81
N GLU A 69 -7.74 34.18 7.49
CA GLU A 69 -8.89 34.50 6.62
C GLU A 69 -9.65 33.26 6.13
N LEU A 70 -8.99 32.11 6.00
CA LEU A 70 -9.54 30.93 5.32
C LEU A 70 -9.79 29.74 6.26
N LEU A 71 -9.50 29.86 7.56
CA LEU A 71 -9.77 28.80 8.52
C LEU A 71 -11.27 28.52 8.61
N GLY A 72 -11.66 27.27 8.34
CA GLY A 72 -13.07 26.84 8.37
C GLY A 72 -13.89 27.26 7.15
N GLN A 73 -13.27 27.89 6.14
CA GLN A 73 -13.92 28.21 4.87
C GLN A 73 -13.67 27.13 3.82
N TRP A 74 -14.55 27.08 2.81
CA TRP A 74 -14.28 26.29 1.61
C TRP A 74 -13.22 27.00 0.79
N VAL A 75 -12.20 26.24 0.38
CA VAL A 75 -11.05 26.77 -0.34
C VAL A 75 -10.77 25.93 -1.57
N GLN A 76 -10.40 26.62 -2.65
CA GLN A 76 -9.87 26.00 -3.86
C GLN A 76 -8.38 26.27 -3.95
N VAL A 77 -7.62 25.20 -4.14
CA VAL A 77 -6.18 25.26 -4.39
C VAL A 77 -5.95 24.90 -5.85
N VAL A 78 -5.36 25.82 -6.60
CA VAL A 78 -5.03 25.65 -8.01
C VAL A 78 -3.52 25.63 -8.15
N CYS A 79 -3.00 24.51 -8.66
CA CYS A 79 -1.59 24.39 -9.03
C CYS A 79 -1.45 24.71 -10.51
N SER A 80 -0.70 25.76 -10.82
CA SER A 80 -0.36 26.15 -12.19
C SER A 80 0.81 25.31 -12.71
N ALA A 81 0.95 25.23 -14.04
CA ALA A 81 2.01 24.43 -14.68
C ALA A 81 3.43 24.92 -14.38
N ASP A 82 3.57 26.17 -13.91
CA ASP A 82 4.81 26.78 -13.45
C ASP A 82 5.18 26.41 -12.00
N GLY A 83 4.35 25.61 -11.33
CA GLY A 83 4.55 25.21 -9.93
C GLY A 83 4.04 26.23 -8.91
N SER A 84 3.41 27.32 -9.35
CA SER A 84 2.75 28.25 -8.44
C SER A 84 1.44 27.66 -7.90
N VAL A 85 1.13 27.96 -6.64
CA VAL A 85 -0.08 27.49 -5.95
C VAL A 85 -0.91 28.70 -5.57
N GLU A 86 -2.08 28.84 -6.18
CA GLU A 86 -3.07 29.86 -5.82
C GLU A 86 -4.13 29.26 -4.89
N ILE A 87 -4.43 29.97 -3.80
CA ILE A 87 -5.41 29.55 -2.80
C ILE A 87 -6.48 30.63 -2.75
N LYS A 88 -7.74 30.26 -3.03
CA LYS A 88 -8.88 31.18 -3.06
C LYS A 88 -10.03 30.62 -2.25
N ALA A 89 -10.78 31.51 -1.60
CA ALA A 89 -12.08 31.14 -1.04
C ALA A 89 -12.98 30.64 -2.17
N ALA A 90 -13.67 29.55 -1.92
CA ALA A 90 -14.60 28.92 -2.85
C ALA A 90 -15.95 28.73 -2.16
N GLU A 91 -17.00 28.63 -2.97
CA GLU A 91 -18.28 28.14 -2.44
C GLU A 91 -18.20 26.63 -2.22
N ARG A 92 -19.01 26.13 -1.28
CA ARG A 92 -19.12 24.68 -1.04
C ARG A 92 -19.38 23.99 -2.39
N PRO A 93 -18.54 23.04 -2.81
CA PRO A 93 -18.78 22.31 -4.05
C PRO A 93 -20.17 21.69 -3.98
N MET A 94 -21.07 22.04 -4.89
CA MET A 94 -22.29 21.27 -5.10
C MET A 94 -21.85 19.83 -5.38
N ALA A 95 -22.38 18.88 -4.62
CA ALA A 95 -22.05 17.48 -4.75
C ALA A 95 -22.49 16.98 -6.15
N ASP A 96 -21.63 17.13 -7.15
CA ASP A 96 -21.78 16.44 -8.43
C ASP A 96 -21.36 14.99 -8.19
N PRO A 97 -22.31 14.02 -8.21
CA PRO A 97 -22.04 12.62 -7.92
C PRO A 97 -20.99 12.03 -8.87
N LYS A 98 -20.82 12.60 -10.07
CA LYS A 98 -19.81 12.16 -11.05
C LYS A 98 -18.40 12.57 -10.65
N ARG A 99 -18.21 13.78 -10.12
CA ARG A 99 -16.90 14.25 -9.62
C ARG A 99 -16.50 13.55 -8.33
N MET A 100 -17.45 13.30 -7.45
CA MET A 100 -17.21 12.57 -6.20
C MET A 100 -16.82 11.10 -6.47
N ARG A 101 -17.46 10.42 -7.45
CA ARG A 101 -17.03 9.10 -7.94
C ARG A 101 -15.64 9.10 -8.58
N MET A 102 -15.25 10.18 -9.26
CA MET A 102 -13.93 10.30 -9.90
C MET A 102 -12.81 10.49 -8.86
N MET A 103 -13.09 11.20 -7.76
CA MET A 103 -12.16 11.38 -6.64
C MET A 103 -12.04 10.12 -5.77
N ALA A 104 -13.15 9.42 -5.49
CA ALA A 104 -13.12 8.11 -4.83
C ALA A 104 -12.37 7.04 -5.66
N ARG A 105 -12.51 7.09 -6.99
CA ARG A 105 -11.74 6.21 -7.89
C ARG A 105 -10.25 6.48 -7.88
N SER A 106 -9.79 7.69 -7.54
CA SER A 106 -8.36 8.02 -7.49
C SER A 106 -7.69 7.52 -6.21
N ALA A 107 -8.43 7.43 -5.10
CA ALA A 107 -7.97 6.83 -3.85
C ALA A 107 -7.92 5.28 -3.89
N SER A 108 -8.65 4.64 -4.82
CA SER A 108 -8.81 3.18 -4.87
C SER A 108 -8.21 2.49 -6.12
N ARG A 109 -7.35 3.16 -6.91
CA ARG A 109 -6.95 2.66 -8.24
C ARG A 109 -6.28 1.28 -8.30
N ASP A 110 -5.83 0.69 -7.19
CA ASP A 110 -5.21 -0.64 -7.22
C ASP A 110 -5.96 -1.76 -6.47
N LEU A 111 -7.04 -1.49 -5.74
CA LEU A 111 -7.74 -2.55 -4.97
C LEU A 111 -9.18 -2.86 -5.45
N THR A 112 -9.83 -1.94 -6.16
CA THR A 112 -11.25 -2.10 -6.51
C THR A 112 -11.55 -2.95 -7.76
N GLN A 113 -10.57 -3.26 -8.62
CA GLN A 113 -10.90 -3.91 -9.90
C GLN A 113 -11.08 -5.44 -9.81
N GLU A 114 -10.60 -6.09 -8.74
CA GLU A 114 -10.83 -7.54 -8.51
C GLU A 114 -12.02 -7.84 -7.58
N LEU A 115 -12.35 -6.93 -6.66
CA LEU A 115 -13.41 -7.15 -5.65
C LEU A 115 -14.84 -6.98 -6.20
N MET A 116 -15.02 -6.45 -7.40
CA MET A 116 -16.35 -6.18 -7.99
C MET A 116 -16.96 -7.38 -8.73
N SER A 117 -16.54 -8.62 -8.44
CA SER A 117 -17.07 -9.82 -9.12
C SER A 117 -17.67 -10.89 -8.21
N LYS A 118 -17.82 -10.67 -6.90
CA LYS A 118 -18.51 -11.63 -6.03
C LYS A 118 -19.51 -10.96 -5.11
N GLU A 119 -20.76 -11.41 -5.27
CA GLU A 119 -21.95 -10.98 -4.56
C GLU A 119 -21.84 -11.07 -3.03
N THR A 120 -22.72 -10.29 -2.44
CA THR A 120 -23.02 -9.99 -1.04
C THR A 120 -23.02 -11.18 -0.09
N ASP A 121 -22.44 -10.98 1.09
CA ASP A 121 -22.88 -11.65 2.32
C ASP A 121 -22.57 -10.74 3.51
N SER A 122 -23.60 -10.36 4.27
CA SER A 122 -23.63 -9.26 5.24
C SER A 122 -23.25 -9.69 6.67
N THR A 123 -22.15 -10.41 6.82
CA THR A 123 -21.55 -10.78 8.12
C THR A 123 -20.01 -10.89 8.11
N LYS A 124 -19.33 -10.27 7.12
CA LYS A 124 -17.91 -10.59 6.88
C LYS A 124 -16.98 -10.06 7.98
N LEU A 125 -16.46 -10.99 8.79
CA LEU A 125 -15.18 -10.87 9.47
C LEU A 125 -14.12 -10.31 8.51
N VAL A 126 -13.13 -9.59 9.03
CA VAL A 126 -11.94 -9.23 8.24
C VAL A 126 -11.20 -10.52 7.90
N ASN A 127 -11.54 -11.13 6.77
CA ASN A 127 -10.95 -12.39 6.34
C ASN A 127 -9.78 -12.09 5.39
N MET A 128 -8.56 -12.14 5.91
CA MET A 128 -7.36 -12.08 5.08
C MET A 128 -7.23 -13.38 4.29
N ASN A 129 -7.02 -13.29 2.97
CA ASN A 129 -6.74 -14.47 2.17
C ASN A 129 -5.35 -15.05 2.54
N LEU A 130 -5.35 -16.15 3.28
CA LEU A 130 -4.14 -16.89 3.68
C LEU A 130 -3.90 -18.18 2.88
N LYS A 131 -4.85 -18.60 2.03
CA LYS A 131 -4.87 -19.94 1.41
C LYS A 131 -4.84 -19.93 -0.11
N GLU A 132 -5.45 -18.95 -0.75
CA GLU A 132 -5.51 -18.88 -2.21
C GLU A 132 -4.21 -18.26 -2.74
N ASP A 133 -3.42 -19.09 -3.42
CA ASP A 133 -2.13 -18.73 -4.02
C ASP A 133 -2.28 -18.26 -5.48
N PHE A 134 -3.51 -18.14 -5.98
CA PHE A 134 -3.85 -17.78 -7.36
C PHE A 134 -3.17 -18.65 -8.42
N GLY A 135 -2.82 -19.90 -8.07
CA GLY A 135 -2.07 -20.79 -8.97
C GLY A 135 -0.68 -20.26 -9.31
N CYS A 136 -0.09 -19.41 -8.45
CA CYS A 136 1.16 -18.74 -8.75
C CYS A 136 2.35 -19.72 -8.87
N LYS A 137 3.36 -19.30 -9.61
CA LYS A 137 4.70 -19.94 -9.58
C LYS A 137 5.44 -19.46 -8.33
N TRP A 138 6.38 -20.26 -7.84
CA TRP A 138 7.23 -19.82 -6.71
C TRP A 138 8.08 -18.60 -7.03
N VAL A 139 8.62 -18.54 -8.25
CA VAL A 139 9.53 -17.49 -8.69
C VAL A 139 9.27 -17.19 -10.17
N VAL A 140 9.37 -15.92 -10.54
CA VAL A 140 9.33 -15.43 -11.92
C VAL A 140 10.63 -14.72 -12.28
N THR A 141 11.12 -14.97 -13.49
CA THR A 141 12.27 -14.26 -14.07
C THR A 141 11.82 -12.91 -14.65
N PRO A 142 12.73 -11.94 -14.86
CA PRO A 142 12.38 -10.59 -15.33
C PRO A 142 11.51 -10.57 -16.60
N GLU A 143 11.73 -11.50 -17.54
CA GLU A 143 10.97 -11.56 -18.80
C GLU A 143 9.54 -12.07 -18.63
N LYS A 144 9.24 -12.71 -17.50
CA LYS A 144 7.93 -13.27 -17.15
C LYS A 144 7.19 -12.40 -16.12
N MET A 145 7.78 -11.28 -15.70
CA MET A 145 7.18 -10.31 -14.79
C MET A 145 6.14 -9.46 -15.53
N ASP A 146 4.98 -9.29 -14.89
CA ASP A 146 3.91 -8.40 -15.35
C ASP A 146 3.17 -7.80 -14.14
N LYS A 147 2.25 -6.86 -14.41
CA LYS A 147 1.50 -6.15 -13.36
C LYS A 147 0.56 -7.06 -12.57
N SER A 148 0.12 -8.19 -13.13
CA SER A 148 -0.77 -9.12 -12.42
C SER A 148 -0.03 -10.12 -11.55
N LYS A 149 1.29 -10.24 -11.70
CA LYS A 149 2.11 -11.16 -10.90
C LYS A 149 2.99 -10.47 -9.88
N VAL A 150 3.51 -9.28 -10.16
CA VAL A 150 4.50 -8.62 -9.28
C VAL A 150 4.19 -7.15 -9.03
N GLY A 151 4.74 -6.61 -7.94
CA GLY A 151 4.65 -5.19 -7.61
C GLY A 151 5.43 -4.30 -8.58
N SER A 152 5.08 -3.01 -8.58
CA SER A 152 5.67 -1.98 -9.44
C SER A 152 7.19 -1.89 -9.33
N LYS A 153 7.76 -2.09 -8.13
CA LYS A 153 9.22 -2.07 -7.92
C LYS A 153 9.95 -3.13 -8.74
N SER A 154 9.50 -4.38 -8.65
CA SER A 154 10.09 -5.50 -9.41
C SER A 154 9.87 -5.31 -10.91
N LEU A 155 8.68 -4.85 -11.29
CA LEU A 155 8.35 -4.63 -12.70
C LEU A 155 9.17 -3.50 -13.34
N ASN A 156 9.42 -2.41 -12.62
CA ASN A 156 10.17 -1.27 -13.14
C ASN A 156 11.58 -1.66 -13.58
N LEU A 157 12.25 -2.57 -12.86
CA LEU A 157 13.57 -3.06 -13.25
C LEU A 157 13.50 -3.82 -14.58
N ALA A 158 12.51 -4.71 -14.72
CA ALA A 158 12.30 -5.49 -15.94
C ALA A 158 11.94 -4.61 -17.15
N LEU A 159 11.16 -3.54 -16.93
CA LEU A 159 10.80 -2.56 -17.96
C LEU A 159 11.94 -1.62 -18.33
N LEU A 160 12.83 -1.31 -17.38
CA LEU A 160 13.95 -0.38 -17.59
C LEU A 160 15.08 -1.01 -18.40
N LYS A 161 15.43 -2.27 -18.12
CA LYS A 161 16.55 -2.99 -18.77
C LYS A 161 16.55 -2.90 -20.31
N PRO A 162 15.45 -3.15 -21.04
CA PRO A 162 15.44 -3.04 -22.50
C PRO A 162 15.54 -1.60 -23.04
N GLN A 163 15.33 -0.58 -22.20
CA GLN A 163 15.40 0.83 -22.58
C GLN A 163 16.79 1.43 -22.38
N LEU A 164 17.68 0.73 -21.67
CA LEU A 164 19.02 1.21 -21.37
C LEU A 164 20.02 0.86 -22.49
N PRO A 165 21.03 1.72 -22.73
CA PRO A 165 22.19 1.36 -23.56
C PRO A 165 22.85 0.08 -23.06
N LYS A 166 23.47 -0.68 -23.97
CA LYS A 166 24.10 -1.98 -23.65
C LYS A 166 25.22 -1.88 -22.61
N ASP A 167 25.82 -0.70 -22.46
CA ASP A 167 26.92 -0.44 -21.53
C ASP A 167 26.41 -0.16 -20.09
N ILE A 168 25.10 0.08 -19.92
CA ILE A 168 24.51 0.29 -18.60
C ILE A 168 23.95 -1.04 -18.08
N LEU A 169 24.67 -1.61 -17.12
CA LEU A 169 24.28 -2.86 -16.49
C LEU A 169 23.21 -2.63 -15.42
N THR A 170 22.13 -3.41 -15.47
CA THR A 170 21.16 -3.51 -14.39
C THR A 170 21.53 -4.65 -13.44
N PRO A 171 21.19 -4.56 -12.14
CA PRO A 171 21.28 -5.70 -11.23
C PRO A 171 20.47 -6.89 -11.75
N GLN A 172 20.98 -8.10 -11.49
CA GLN A 172 20.21 -9.33 -11.68
C GLN A 172 19.10 -9.41 -10.64
N ALA A 173 17.92 -9.84 -11.05
CA ALA A 173 16.78 -9.98 -10.17
C ALA A 173 15.89 -11.14 -10.57
N VAL A 174 15.21 -11.69 -9.57
CA VAL A 174 14.05 -12.58 -9.71
C VAL A 174 12.99 -12.10 -8.72
N ALA A 175 11.73 -12.45 -8.93
CA ALA A 175 10.66 -12.04 -8.03
C ALA A 175 9.80 -13.22 -7.59
N MET A 176 9.36 -13.19 -6.34
CA MET A 176 8.25 -14.00 -5.85
C MET A 176 6.95 -13.29 -6.21
N PRO A 177 6.06 -13.91 -7.01
CA PRO A 177 4.81 -13.27 -7.40
C PRO A 177 3.79 -13.21 -6.26
N TYR A 178 2.69 -12.47 -6.48
CA TYR A 178 1.52 -12.52 -5.61
C TYR A 178 1.05 -13.97 -5.41
N GLY A 179 0.59 -14.29 -4.21
CA GLY A 179 0.26 -15.66 -3.82
C GLY A 179 1.42 -16.46 -3.23
N SER A 180 2.68 -16.03 -3.36
CA SER A 180 3.83 -16.80 -2.87
C SER A 180 3.82 -17.02 -1.34
N MET A 181 3.33 -16.05 -0.58
CA MET A 181 3.17 -16.19 0.87
C MET A 181 2.10 -17.24 1.21
N GLN A 182 0.94 -17.18 0.54
CA GLN A 182 -0.14 -18.15 0.72
C GLN A 182 0.33 -19.56 0.33
N LYS A 183 1.11 -19.67 -0.73
CA LYS A 183 1.73 -20.93 -1.14
C LYS A 183 2.71 -21.47 -0.11
N ALA A 184 3.50 -20.59 0.52
CA ALA A 184 4.40 -20.98 1.62
C ALA A 184 3.63 -21.37 2.88
N LEU A 185 2.55 -20.66 3.21
CA LEU A 185 1.69 -20.96 4.36
C LEU A 185 0.98 -22.31 4.21
N THR A 186 0.52 -22.63 3.01
CA THR A 186 -0.19 -23.89 2.69
C THR A 186 0.74 -25.06 2.39
N SER A 187 2.06 -24.85 2.44
CA SER A 187 3.04 -25.93 2.27
C SER A 187 2.95 -26.95 3.40
N ARG A 188 3.41 -28.18 3.15
CA ARG A 188 3.33 -29.28 4.11
C ARG A 188 4.02 -28.94 5.44
N GLU A 189 5.11 -28.18 5.37
CA GLU A 189 5.94 -27.77 6.51
C GLU A 189 5.24 -26.75 7.41
N ASN A 190 4.33 -25.94 6.84
CA ASN A 190 3.77 -24.78 7.53
C ASN A 190 2.27 -24.90 7.82
N ALA A 191 1.51 -25.63 7.00
CA ALA A 191 0.05 -25.63 7.02
C ALA A 191 -0.54 -26.12 8.34
N LYS A 192 0.08 -27.14 8.95
CA LYS A 192 -0.46 -27.77 10.18
C LYS A 192 -0.23 -26.92 11.42
N GLU A 193 0.87 -26.19 11.48
CA GLU A 193 1.27 -25.46 12.68
C GLU A 193 1.06 -23.96 12.52
N TRP A 194 1.72 -23.35 11.55
CA TRP A 194 1.79 -21.89 11.44
C TRP A 194 0.56 -21.29 10.79
N LEU A 195 0.03 -21.90 9.73
CA LEU A 195 -1.21 -21.42 9.11
C LEU A 195 -2.37 -21.48 10.10
N SER A 196 -2.55 -22.60 10.81
CA SER A 196 -3.62 -22.73 11.81
C SER A 196 -3.49 -21.74 12.97
N LYS A 197 -2.27 -21.52 13.48
CA LYS A 197 -2.01 -20.50 14.52
C LYS A 197 -2.30 -19.08 14.01
N LEU A 198 -1.87 -18.77 12.78
CA LEU A 198 -2.12 -17.47 12.15
C LEU A 198 -3.61 -17.23 11.91
N GLU A 199 -4.36 -18.23 11.45
CA GLU A 199 -5.81 -18.15 11.27
C GLU A 199 -6.52 -17.89 12.60
N ALA A 200 -6.18 -18.63 13.65
CA ALA A 200 -6.76 -18.45 14.98
C ALA A 200 -6.41 -17.06 15.57
N CYS A 201 -5.21 -16.57 15.32
CA CYS A 201 -4.76 -15.24 15.74
C CYS A 201 -5.57 -14.14 15.05
N LEU A 202 -5.66 -14.17 13.72
CA LEU A 202 -6.40 -13.15 12.96
C LEU A 202 -7.91 -13.22 13.17
N ALA A 203 -8.48 -14.37 13.51
CA ALA A 203 -9.89 -14.50 13.85
C ALA A 203 -10.29 -13.70 15.10
N GLN A 204 -9.32 -13.27 15.92
CA GLN A 204 -9.55 -12.39 17.06
C GLN A 204 -9.82 -10.94 16.63
N LEU A 205 -9.47 -10.55 15.39
CA LEU A 205 -9.77 -9.22 14.86
C LEU A 205 -11.27 -9.08 14.62
N GLN A 206 -11.88 -8.14 15.36
CA GLN A 206 -13.27 -7.75 15.20
C GLN A 206 -13.32 -6.36 14.54
N PRO A 207 -14.42 -6.02 13.84
CA PRO A 207 -14.58 -4.67 13.30
C PRO A 207 -14.57 -3.57 14.38
N THR A 208 -14.87 -3.93 15.63
CA THR A 208 -14.84 -3.05 16.81
C THR A 208 -13.50 -3.05 17.55
N SER A 209 -12.51 -3.84 17.10
CA SER A 209 -11.21 -3.91 17.75
C SER A 209 -10.52 -2.55 17.74
N SER A 210 -9.97 -2.14 18.89
CA SER A 210 -9.19 -0.92 18.97
C SER A 210 -7.86 -1.07 18.22
N ASN A 211 -7.21 0.05 17.90
CA ASN A 211 -5.89 0.02 17.26
C ASN A 211 -4.82 -0.68 18.13
N GLU A 212 -4.92 -0.61 19.46
CA GLU A 212 -3.97 -1.29 20.34
C GLU A 212 -4.22 -2.80 20.40
N ASP A 213 -5.49 -3.23 20.37
CA ASP A 213 -5.84 -4.66 20.28
C ASP A 213 -5.36 -5.24 18.94
N ALA A 214 -5.66 -4.54 17.84
CA ALA A 214 -5.23 -4.94 16.51
C ALA A 214 -3.69 -5.02 16.42
N LYS A 215 -2.99 -4.05 17.00
CA LYS A 215 -1.52 -4.04 17.06
C LYS A 215 -0.97 -5.25 17.82
N THR A 216 -1.58 -5.64 18.93
CA THR A 216 -1.17 -6.81 19.71
C THR A 216 -1.36 -8.09 18.89
N ILE A 217 -2.52 -8.26 18.26
CA ILE A 217 -2.81 -9.40 17.38
C ILE A 217 -1.82 -9.45 16.21
N PHE A 218 -1.51 -8.30 15.61
CA PHE A 218 -0.56 -8.23 14.51
C PHE A 218 0.89 -8.53 14.93
N GLN A 219 1.32 -8.12 16.12
CA GLN A 219 2.62 -8.51 16.67
C GLN A 219 2.72 -10.03 16.84
N GLU A 220 1.65 -10.67 17.30
CA GLU A 220 1.58 -12.12 17.39
C GLU A 220 1.59 -12.79 16.00
N ALA A 221 0.82 -12.27 15.05
CA ALA A 221 0.84 -12.74 13.66
C ALA A 221 2.24 -12.66 13.03
N GLN A 222 3.00 -11.59 13.28
CA GLN A 222 4.39 -11.46 12.84
C GLN A 222 5.29 -12.55 13.41
N VAL A 223 5.08 -12.99 14.65
CA VAL A 223 5.83 -14.11 15.25
C VAL A 223 5.58 -15.39 14.46
N TYR A 224 4.31 -15.68 14.13
CA TYR A 224 3.96 -16.88 13.34
C TYR A 224 4.55 -16.85 11.93
N VAL A 225 4.51 -15.69 11.26
CA VAL A 225 5.13 -15.53 9.93
C VAL A 225 6.65 -15.68 9.99
N ASN A 226 7.29 -15.15 11.03
CA ASN A 226 8.75 -15.28 11.21
C ASN A 226 9.20 -16.69 11.59
N ALA A 227 8.28 -17.53 12.08
CA ALA A 227 8.54 -18.92 12.40
C ALA A 227 8.35 -19.89 11.20
N LEU A 228 7.90 -19.39 10.05
CA LEU A 228 7.70 -20.20 8.86
C LEU A 228 9.00 -20.90 8.43
N GLN A 229 8.84 -22.14 7.99
CA GLN A 229 9.91 -22.93 7.39
C GLN A 229 9.91 -22.71 5.88
N MET A 230 11.11 -22.55 5.31
CA MET A 230 11.24 -22.36 3.87
C MET A 230 10.88 -23.65 3.12
N PRO A 231 9.85 -23.63 2.25
CA PRO A 231 9.50 -24.79 1.43
C PRO A 231 10.68 -25.19 0.53
N SER A 232 10.93 -26.49 0.40
CA SER A 232 12.05 -26.99 -0.40
C SER A 232 11.96 -26.59 -1.87
N GLU A 233 10.73 -26.55 -2.39
CA GLU A 233 10.37 -26.19 -3.74
C GLU A 233 10.63 -24.70 -4.03
N LEU A 234 10.50 -23.83 -3.02
CA LEU A 234 10.84 -22.42 -3.13
C LEU A 234 12.35 -22.22 -3.27
N ASP A 235 13.16 -22.91 -2.45
CA ASP A 235 14.63 -22.82 -2.54
C ASP A 235 15.12 -23.31 -3.91
N GLN A 236 14.59 -24.45 -4.38
CA GLN A 236 14.90 -24.99 -5.70
C GLN A 236 14.47 -24.02 -6.83
N ALA A 237 13.29 -23.41 -6.72
CA ALA A 237 12.81 -22.45 -7.71
C ALA A 237 13.65 -21.17 -7.74
N LEU A 238 14.07 -20.64 -6.59
CA LEU A 238 14.95 -19.47 -6.50
C LEU A 238 16.29 -19.77 -7.16
N ARG A 239 16.95 -20.88 -6.79
CA ARG A 239 18.23 -21.29 -7.38
C ARG A 239 18.13 -21.47 -8.89
N SER A 240 17.09 -22.15 -9.36
CA SER A 240 16.88 -22.41 -10.79
C SER A 240 16.62 -21.12 -11.57
N ALA A 241 15.82 -20.20 -11.04
CA ALA A 241 15.56 -18.92 -11.68
C ALA A 241 16.79 -18.00 -11.71
N MET A 242 17.57 -17.96 -10.62
CA MET A 242 18.82 -17.20 -10.54
C MET A 242 19.88 -17.76 -11.49
N GLU A 243 19.95 -19.09 -11.62
CA GLU A 243 20.81 -19.78 -12.59
C GLU A 243 20.41 -19.47 -14.05
N GLU A 244 19.10 -19.47 -14.36
CA GLU A 244 18.58 -19.10 -15.68
C GLU A 244 18.97 -17.67 -16.05
N VAL A 245 18.75 -16.71 -15.14
CA VAL A 245 19.09 -15.29 -15.33
C VAL A 245 20.60 -15.12 -15.48
N GLY A 246 21.39 -15.76 -14.63
CA GLY A 246 22.85 -15.66 -14.66
C GLY A 246 23.45 -16.25 -15.95
N SER A 247 22.93 -17.38 -16.42
CA SER A 247 23.38 -18.01 -17.67
C SER A 247 23.10 -17.14 -18.89
N LYS A 248 21.97 -16.44 -18.92
CA LYS A 248 21.63 -15.49 -19.99
C LYS A 248 22.53 -14.26 -20.02
N GLU A 249 22.96 -13.79 -18.85
CA GLU A 249 23.83 -12.62 -18.71
C GLU A 249 25.33 -12.95 -18.76
N GLY A 250 25.69 -14.23 -18.79
CA GLY A 250 27.08 -14.69 -18.82
C GLY A 250 27.78 -14.70 -17.46
N GLU A 251 27.10 -14.32 -16.38
CA GLU A 251 27.65 -14.29 -15.02
C GLU A 251 26.57 -14.57 -13.98
N LYS A 252 26.87 -15.35 -12.94
CA LYS A 252 25.90 -15.79 -11.92
C LYS A 252 25.91 -14.94 -10.65
N ARG A 253 25.97 -13.61 -10.80
CA ARG A 253 26.12 -12.65 -9.69
C ARG A 253 25.09 -12.85 -8.59
N LEU A 254 23.81 -12.94 -8.95
CA LEU A 254 22.73 -13.09 -7.97
C LEU A 254 22.78 -14.45 -7.26
N LEU A 255 23.06 -15.53 -7.99
CA LEU A 255 23.15 -16.87 -7.41
C LEU A 255 24.35 -16.98 -6.45
N ASN A 256 25.47 -16.34 -6.77
CA ASN A 256 26.65 -16.33 -5.91
C ASN A 256 26.43 -15.61 -4.58
N LEU A 257 25.51 -14.63 -4.55
CA LEU A 257 25.12 -13.90 -3.34
C LEU A 257 23.99 -14.59 -2.56
N TYR A 258 23.45 -15.70 -3.08
CA TYR A 258 22.28 -16.34 -2.49
C TYR A 258 22.67 -17.21 -1.29
N HIS A 259 22.37 -16.70 -0.10
CA HIS A 259 22.40 -17.46 1.14
C HIS A 259 20.98 -17.82 1.57
N ARG A 260 20.70 -19.13 1.67
CA ARG A 260 19.34 -19.65 1.95
C ARG A 260 18.73 -19.07 3.24
N GLY A 261 19.51 -19.01 4.32
CA GLY A 261 19.05 -18.49 5.61
C GLY A 261 18.68 -17.01 5.51
N ASP A 262 19.62 -16.19 5.07
CA ASP A 262 19.46 -14.73 4.97
C ASP A 262 18.32 -14.35 4.01
N ALA A 263 18.24 -15.01 2.85
CA ALA A 263 17.17 -14.78 1.88
C ALA A 263 15.80 -15.15 2.46
N TRP A 264 15.72 -16.23 3.23
CA TRP A 264 14.48 -16.64 3.88
C TRP A 264 14.06 -15.70 5.00
N ASP A 265 15.00 -15.30 5.86
CA ASP A 265 14.72 -14.34 6.93
C ASP A 265 14.30 -12.99 6.39
N ALA A 266 14.94 -12.50 5.32
CA ALA A 266 14.50 -11.28 4.63
C ALA A 266 13.11 -11.43 4.02
N THR A 267 12.80 -12.57 3.41
CA THR A 267 11.48 -12.86 2.84
C THR A 267 10.39 -12.84 3.91
N LYS A 268 10.62 -13.50 5.04
CA LYS A 268 9.68 -13.49 6.17
C LYS A 268 9.47 -12.09 6.73
N GLN A 269 10.50 -11.26 6.81
CA GLN A 269 10.35 -9.86 7.24
C GLN A 269 9.46 -9.05 6.29
N VAL A 270 9.61 -9.26 4.97
CA VAL A 270 8.72 -8.62 3.97
C VAL A 270 7.27 -9.07 4.18
N TRP A 271 7.02 -10.35 4.39
CA TRP A 271 5.67 -10.86 4.66
C TRP A 271 5.11 -10.41 6.01
N ALA A 272 5.93 -10.42 7.06
CA ALA A 272 5.56 -9.95 8.39
C ALA A 272 5.14 -8.47 8.38
N SER A 273 5.73 -7.66 7.49
CA SER A 273 5.36 -6.25 7.34
C SER A 273 3.90 -6.02 6.89
N LEU A 274 3.23 -7.03 6.31
CA LEU A 274 1.80 -6.98 5.99
C LEU A 274 0.94 -6.95 7.25
N PHE A 275 1.40 -7.56 8.32
CA PHE A 275 0.77 -7.59 9.64
C PHE A 275 1.25 -6.39 10.46
N GLY A 276 1.21 -5.19 9.87
CA GLY A 276 1.57 -3.95 10.53
C GLY A 276 0.34 -3.08 10.77
N LEU A 277 0.43 -2.15 11.73
CA LEU A 277 -0.66 -1.21 11.99
C LEU A 277 -0.94 -0.30 10.77
N ARG A 278 0.09 0.06 9.98
CA ARG A 278 -0.09 0.90 8.78
C ARG A 278 -0.92 0.20 7.68
N PRO A 279 -0.62 -1.05 7.26
CA PRO A 279 -1.50 -1.83 6.39
C PRO A 279 -2.93 -1.98 6.93
N TRP A 280 -3.08 -2.26 8.22
CA TRP A 280 -4.39 -2.39 8.87
C TRP A 280 -5.23 -1.13 8.76
N VAL A 281 -4.65 0.00 9.16
CA VAL A 281 -5.33 1.29 9.09
C VAL A 281 -5.67 1.62 7.64
N SER A 282 -4.80 1.30 6.68
CA SER A 282 -5.08 1.49 5.25
C SER A 282 -6.24 0.62 4.74
N LEU A 283 -6.32 -0.64 5.17
CA LEU A 283 -7.40 -1.56 4.82
C LEU A 283 -8.72 -1.16 5.49
N ALA A 284 -8.70 -0.82 6.78
CA ALA A 284 -9.86 -0.30 7.51
C ALA A 284 -10.38 0.97 6.82
N LYS A 285 -9.48 1.89 6.43
CA LYS A 285 -9.83 3.09 5.66
C LYS A 285 -10.39 2.76 4.28
N ALA A 286 -9.85 1.76 3.57
CA ALA A 286 -10.38 1.34 2.28
C ALA A 286 -11.79 0.73 2.39
N MET A 287 -12.04 -0.06 3.45
CA MET A 287 -13.36 -0.62 3.76
C MET A 287 -14.37 0.49 4.12
N VAL A 288 -13.93 1.50 4.87
CA VAL A 288 -14.74 2.71 5.17
C VAL A 288 -15.02 3.52 3.91
N ASN A 289 -14.01 3.77 3.07
CA ASN A 289 -14.13 4.57 1.85
C ASN A 289 -14.92 3.87 0.73
N SER A 290 -15.08 2.54 0.77
CA SER A 290 -15.96 1.81 -0.15
C SER A 290 -17.46 2.01 0.10
N GLY A 291 -17.85 2.84 1.09
CA GLY A 291 -19.26 3.15 1.37
C GLY A 291 -20.04 2.01 2.02
N LEU A 292 -19.38 0.88 2.33
CA LEU A 292 -20.01 -0.32 2.87
C LEU A 292 -20.52 -0.18 4.31
N TRP A 293 -20.20 0.91 5.00
CA TRP A 293 -20.62 1.12 6.39
C TRP A 293 -21.92 1.90 6.53
N ASP A 294 -22.25 2.81 5.60
CA ASP A 294 -23.48 3.62 5.69
C ASP A 294 -24.71 2.93 5.06
N GLU A 295 -24.52 2.09 4.03
CA GLU A 295 -25.62 1.37 3.36
C GLU A 295 -26.20 0.19 4.17
N LEU A 296 -25.63 -0.14 5.33
CA LEU A 296 -26.17 -1.19 6.22
C LEU A 296 -26.93 -0.64 7.44
N SER A 297 -27.04 0.69 7.57
CA SER A 297 -27.79 1.32 8.68
C SER A 297 -29.23 1.73 8.31
N THR A 298 -29.65 1.58 7.05
CA THR A 298 -31.01 1.99 6.61
C THR A 298 -31.68 0.98 5.66
N GLY A 299 -32.75 0.33 6.16
CA GLY A 299 -33.79 -0.40 5.40
C GLY A 299 -33.42 -1.83 5.02
N ILE A 300 -33.94 -2.92 5.60
CA ILE A 300 -35.36 -3.34 5.69
C ILE A 300 -36.17 -2.94 4.46
N GLY A 301 -36.51 -3.92 3.62
CA GLY A 301 -37.65 -3.83 2.70
C GLY A 301 -37.40 -4.42 1.31
N GLU A 302 -37.68 -5.71 1.20
CA GLU A 302 -38.26 -6.39 0.01
C GLU A 302 -37.50 -6.41 -1.33
N LEU A 303 -37.23 -7.68 -1.74
CA LEU A 303 -37.02 -8.25 -3.08
C LEU A 303 -35.66 -8.07 -3.76
#